data_AF-A0A534J8Q7-F1
#
_entry.id   AF-A0A534J8Q7-F1
#
_cell.length_a   1.000
_cell.length_b   1.000
_cell.length_c   1.000
_cell.angle_alpha   90.00
_cell.angle_beta   90.00
_cell.angle_gamma   90.00
#
_symmetry.space_group_name_H-M   'P 1'
#
loop_
_entity.id
_entity.type
_entity.pdbx_description
1 polymer ?
#
loop_
_entity_poly.entity_id
_entity_poly.type
_entity_poly.pdbx_seq_one_letter_code
_entity_poly.pdbx_strand_id
1 'polypeptide(L)'
;MADYLNLGAQLPGGFEWIILLIIVAILLLFGPQKLPELARGLGRAWGELRRGKMEVERQIRQEFSDEERKDSGSRLRDAVRELGVDPSGMRESEYKLQIARRIDLAPDDTVVAVARILGSSEPGATPSRLRELIIKSLGV
;
A
#
# COMPACT_ATOMS: atom_id res chain seq x y z
N MET A 1 -12.73 -53.57 32.02
CA MET A 1 -11.58 -52.98 31.28
C MET A 1 -11.91 -51.62 30.65
N ALA A 2 -13.18 -51.29 30.37
CA ALA A 2 -13.58 -50.03 29.72
C ALA A 2 -13.86 -48.84 30.69
N ASP A 3 -13.91 -49.07 32.00
CA ASP A 3 -14.30 -48.04 32.98
C ASP A 3 -13.20 -47.01 33.32
N TYR A 4 -11.95 -47.25 32.89
CA TYR A 4 -10.85 -46.31 33.11
C TYR A 4 -10.96 -45.03 32.27
N LEU A 5 -11.72 -45.07 31.17
CA LEU A 5 -11.99 -43.91 30.33
C LEU A 5 -13.04 -42.96 30.93
N ASN A 6 -13.90 -43.46 31.84
CA ASN A 6 -14.99 -42.68 32.43
C ASN A 6 -14.59 -42.02 33.77
N LEU A 7 -13.48 -42.46 34.40
CA LEU A 7 -12.92 -41.82 35.59
C LEU A 7 -12.36 -40.40 35.33
N GLY A 8 -12.02 -40.08 34.07
CA GLY A 8 -11.48 -38.77 33.70
C GLY A 8 -12.54 -37.67 33.50
N ALA A 9 -13.81 -38.04 33.29
CA ALA A 9 -14.88 -37.11 32.96
C ALA A 9 -15.71 -36.66 34.18
N GLN A 10 -15.59 -37.35 35.32
CA GLN A 10 -16.43 -37.13 36.50
C GLN A 10 -15.70 -36.40 37.65
N LEU A 11 -14.40 -36.15 37.51
CA LEU A 11 -13.65 -35.27 38.41
C LEU A 11 -13.75 -33.82 37.90
N PRO A 12 -14.20 -32.86 38.74
CA PRO A 12 -14.07 -31.44 38.39
C PRO A 12 -12.57 -31.15 38.19
N GLY A 13 -12.16 -30.84 36.95
CA GLY A 13 -10.74 -30.63 36.59
C GLY A 13 -10.12 -31.67 35.65
N GLY A 14 -10.86 -32.63 35.08
CA GLY A 14 -10.29 -33.63 34.15
C GLY A 14 -9.49 -33.06 32.95
N PHE A 15 -9.89 -31.90 32.43
CA PHE A 15 -9.17 -31.22 31.35
C PHE A 15 -7.80 -30.66 31.81
N GLU A 16 -7.68 -30.26 33.06
CA GLU A 16 -6.43 -29.74 33.64
C GLU A 16 -5.37 -30.83 33.71
N TRP A 17 -5.77 -32.05 34.08
CA TRP A 17 -4.89 -33.22 34.08
C TRP A 17 -4.39 -33.58 32.68
N ILE A 18 -5.25 -33.49 31.66
CA ILE A 18 -4.86 -33.74 30.27
C ILE A 18 -3.81 -32.72 29.83
N ILE A 19 -4.03 -31.43 30.11
CA ILE A 19 -3.06 -30.37 29.80
C ILE A 19 -1.73 -30.62 30.51
N LEU A 20 -1.76 -30.97 31.80
CA LEU A 20 -0.57 -31.28 32.59
C LEU A 20 0.22 -32.44 31.96
N LEU A 21 -0.45 -33.53 31.59
CA LEU A 21 0.20 -34.69 30.96
C LEU A 21 0.86 -34.31 29.63
N ILE A 22 0.21 -33.47 28.81
CA ILE A 22 0.78 -32.98 27.55
C ILE A 22 2.03 -32.14 27.81
N ILE A 23 1.97 -31.20 28.76
CA ILE A 23 3.12 -30.36 29.11
C ILE A 23 4.28 -31.22 29.61
N VAL A 24 4.02 -32.17 30.51
CA VAL A 24 5.04 -33.08 31.04
C VAL A 24 5.63 -33.94 29.93
N ALA A 25 4.82 -34.49 29.02
CA ALA A 25 5.31 -35.26 27.88
C ALA A 25 6.25 -34.42 26.99
N ILE A 26 5.87 -33.19 26.66
CA ILE A 26 6.71 -32.26 25.88
C ILE A 26 8.02 -31.95 26.63
N LEU A 27 7.95 -31.71 27.94
CA LEU A 27 9.12 -31.45 28.77
C LEU A 27 10.06 -32.66 28.87
N LEU A 28 9.54 -33.89 28.86
CA LEU A 28 10.37 -35.10 28.85
C LEU A 28 11.04 -35.34 27.50
N LEU A 29 10.33 -35.09 26.40
CA LEU A 29 10.86 -35.26 25.04
C LEU A 29 11.91 -34.20 24.68
N PHE A 30 11.63 -32.94 24.99
CA PHE A 30 12.47 -31.81 24.57
C PHE A 30 13.30 -31.21 25.70
N GLY A 31 12.92 -31.40 26.96
CA GLY A 31 13.57 -30.77 28.11
C GLY A 31 13.03 -29.37 28.41
N PRO A 32 12.97 -28.96 29.69
CA PRO A 32 12.45 -27.64 30.10
C PRO A 32 13.27 -26.47 29.55
N GLN A 33 14.54 -26.68 29.22
CA GLN A 33 15.42 -25.64 28.69
C GLN A 33 15.21 -25.39 27.19
N LYS A 34 14.64 -26.34 26.43
CA LYS A 34 14.48 -26.20 24.97
C LYS A 34 13.27 -25.36 24.57
N LEU A 35 12.18 -25.41 25.34
CA LEU A 35 11.02 -24.54 25.10
C LEU A 35 11.38 -23.03 25.09
N PRO A 36 12.08 -22.47 26.10
CA PRO A 36 12.45 -21.06 26.08
C PRO A 36 13.50 -20.74 25.00
N GLU A 37 14.38 -21.67 24.66
CA GLU A 37 15.37 -21.50 23.58
C GLU A 37 14.69 -21.40 22.20
N LEU A 38 13.73 -22.29 21.92
CA LEU A 38 12.91 -22.26 20.70
C LEU A 38 12.04 -21.01 20.63
N ALA A 39 11.40 -20.60 21.74
CA ALA A 39 10.61 -19.39 21.79
C ALA A 39 11.45 -18.13 21.49
N ARG A 40 12.68 -18.05 22.01
CA ARG A 40 13.61 -16.96 21.72
C ARG A 40 14.06 -16.96 20.25
N GLY A 41 14.38 -18.13 19.70
CA GLY A 41 14.76 -18.26 18.28
C GLY A 41 13.63 -17.86 17.34
N LEU A 42 12.43 -18.39 17.57
CA LEU A 42 11.23 -18.07 16.81
C LEU A 42 10.86 -16.59 16.94
N GLY A 43 10.93 -16.03 18.15
CA GLY A 43 10.64 -14.61 18.39
C GLY A 43 11.60 -13.67 17.65
N ARG A 44 12.90 -14.02 17.60
CA ARG A 44 13.90 -13.27 16.81
C ARG A 44 13.59 -13.36 15.31
N ALA A 45 13.36 -14.57 14.79
CA ALA A 45 13.03 -14.79 13.38
C ALA A 45 11.76 -14.03 12.96
N TRP A 46 10.70 -14.08 13.78
CA TRP A 46 9.48 -13.28 13.56
C TRP A 46 9.74 -11.78 13.58
N GLY A 47 10.60 -11.31 14.49
CA GLY A 47 11.00 -9.91 14.57
C GLY A 47 11.76 -9.43 13.33
N GLU A 48 12.72 -10.22 12.86
CA GLU A 48 13.49 -9.95 11.64
C GLU A 48 12.62 -9.99 10.39
N LEU A 49 11.74 -10.99 10.26
CA LEU A 49 10.78 -11.08 9.17
C LEU A 49 9.85 -9.86 9.11
N ARG A 50 9.31 -9.42 10.26
CA ARG A 50 8.44 -8.24 10.31
C ARG A 50 9.18 -6.97 9.90
N ARG A 51 10.43 -6.80 10.32
CA ARG A 51 11.27 -5.66 9.91
C ARG A 51 11.58 -5.71 8.42
N GLY A 52 11.99 -6.88 7.90
CA GLY A 52 12.24 -7.07 6.48
C GLY A 52 11.01 -6.78 5.63
N LYS A 53 9.83 -7.23 6.04
CA LYS A 53 8.56 -6.92 5.38
C LYS A 53 8.28 -5.42 5.32
N MET A 54 8.43 -4.69 6.43
CA MET A 54 8.21 -3.24 6.46
C MET A 54 9.19 -2.48 5.56
N GLU A 55 10.45 -2.91 5.54
CA GLU A 55 11.48 -2.30 4.69
C GLU A 55 11.17 -2.52 3.20
N VAL A 56 10.77 -3.74 2.82
CA VAL A 56 10.34 -4.07 1.44
C VAL A 56 9.10 -3.26 1.05
N GLU A 57 8.07 -3.20 1.90
CA GLU A 57 6.88 -2.38 1.65
C GLU A 57 7.22 -0.89 1.46
N ARG A 58 8.19 -0.39 2.23
CA ARG A 58 8.67 0.99 2.12
C ARG A 58 9.42 1.23 0.81
N GLN A 59 10.34 0.34 0.44
CA GLN A 59 11.11 0.44 -0.81
C GLN A 59 10.18 0.40 -2.02
N ILE A 60 9.28 -0.59 -2.07
CA ILE A 60 8.25 -0.69 -3.10
C ILE A 60 7.46 0.62 -3.19
N ARG A 61 6.91 1.10 -2.07
CA ARG A 61 6.14 2.36 -2.06
C ARG A 61 6.96 3.55 -2.59
N GLN A 62 8.24 3.64 -2.24
CA GLN A 62 9.12 4.72 -2.68
C GLN A 62 9.38 4.63 -4.19
N GLU A 63 9.72 3.45 -4.71
CA GLU A 63 9.95 3.23 -6.15
C GLU A 63 8.71 3.59 -6.96
N PHE A 64 7.53 3.08 -6.58
CA PHE A 64 6.27 3.42 -7.24
C PHE A 64 5.95 4.92 -7.14
N SER A 65 6.17 5.55 -5.98
CA SER A 65 5.93 6.99 -5.82
C SER A 65 6.88 7.84 -6.67
N ASP A 66 8.13 7.43 -6.82
CA ASP A 66 9.12 8.15 -7.61
C ASP A 66 8.90 7.99 -9.12
N GLU A 67 8.47 6.81 -9.57
CA GLU A 67 8.01 6.59 -10.95
C GLU A 67 6.76 7.41 -11.27
N GLU A 68 5.74 7.38 -10.40
CA GLU A 68 4.52 8.18 -10.56
C GLU A 68 4.83 9.69 -10.60
N ARG A 69 5.76 10.18 -9.77
CA ARG A 69 6.20 11.58 -9.78
C ARG A 69 6.90 11.96 -11.07
N LYS A 70 7.81 11.13 -11.59
CA LYS A 70 8.50 11.39 -12.85
C LYS A 70 7.54 11.42 -14.04
N ASP A 71 6.63 10.45 -14.09
CA ASP A 71 5.60 10.38 -15.14
C ASP A 71 4.64 11.58 -15.05
N SER A 72 4.16 11.92 -13.85
CA SER A 72 3.34 13.12 -13.61
C SER A 72 4.04 14.39 -14.08
N GLY A 73 5.33 14.57 -13.77
CA GLY A 73 6.11 15.71 -14.21
C GLY A 73 6.26 15.80 -15.74
N SER A 74 6.42 14.65 -16.42
CA SER A 74 6.43 14.58 -17.89
C SER A 74 5.08 14.97 -18.48
N ARG A 75 3.99 14.40 -17.96
CA ARG A 75 2.62 14.71 -18.43
C ARG A 75 2.25 16.18 -18.21
N LEU A 76 2.64 16.78 -17.09
CA LEU A 76 2.46 18.21 -16.83
C LEU A 76 3.21 19.07 -17.86
N ARG A 77 4.45 18.70 -18.20
CA ARG A 77 5.23 19.37 -19.23
C ARG A 77 4.56 19.27 -20.61
N ASP A 78 4.08 18.09 -20.97
CA ASP A 78 3.42 17.85 -22.25
C ASP A 78 2.08 18.60 -22.36
N ALA A 79 1.31 18.65 -21.27
CA ALA A 79 0.07 19.42 -21.19
C ALA A 79 0.29 20.94 -21.35
N VAL A 80 1.35 21.48 -20.75
CA VAL A 80 1.73 22.90 -20.91
C VAL A 80 2.11 23.20 -22.36
N ARG A 81 2.84 22.30 -23.01
CA ARG A 81 3.21 22.41 -24.42
C ARG A 81 1.99 22.40 -25.35
N GLU A 82 1.02 21.53 -25.06
CA GLU A 82 -0.26 21.46 -25.79
C GLU A 82 -1.05 22.77 -25.71
N LEU A 83 -0.93 23.50 -24.58
CA LEU A 83 -1.52 24.83 -24.40
C LEU A 83 -0.70 25.98 -25.04
N GLY A 84 0.31 25.63 -25.85
CA GLY A 84 1.15 26.59 -26.57
C GLY A 84 2.11 27.37 -25.69
N VAL A 85 2.47 26.83 -24.51
CA VAL A 85 3.44 27.42 -23.60
C VAL A 85 4.74 26.63 -23.66
N ASP A 86 5.87 27.32 -23.80
CA ASP A 86 7.19 26.68 -23.72
C ASP A 86 7.49 26.29 -22.25
N PRO A 87 7.67 24.99 -21.94
CA PRO A 87 7.95 24.56 -20.57
C PRO A 87 9.40 24.82 -20.12
N SER A 88 10.26 25.35 -21.00
CA SER A 88 11.68 25.59 -20.73
C SER A 88 11.87 26.61 -19.59
N GLY A 89 12.62 26.22 -18.56
CA GLY A 89 12.95 27.09 -17.42
C GLY A 89 11.87 27.19 -16.34
N MET A 90 10.73 26.51 -16.50
CA MET A 90 9.67 26.51 -15.51
C MET A 90 9.83 25.38 -14.48
N ARG A 91 9.29 25.61 -13.28
CA ARG A 91 9.16 24.58 -12.23
C ARG A 91 7.85 23.82 -12.38
N GLU A 92 7.78 22.60 -11.83
CA GLU A 92 6.57 21.76 -11.90
C GLU A 92 5.34 22.42 -11.27
N SER A 93 5.52 23.19 -10.19
CA SER A 93 4.47 23.99 -9.57
C SER A 93 3.90 25.06 -10.51
N GLU A 94 4.73 25.59 -11.41
CA GLU A 94 4.33 26.59 -12.39
C GLU A 94 3.57 25.94 -13.55
N TYR A 95 3.89 24.69 -13.92
CA TYR A 95 3.11 23.93 -14.90
C TYR A 95 1.65 23.80 -14.47
N LYS A 96 1.41 23.36 -13.22
CA LYS A 96 0.04 23.19 -12.69
C LYS A 96 -0.76 24.48 -12.74
N LEU A 97 -0.17 25.60 -12.30
CA LEU A 97 -0.81 26.90 -12.31
C LEU A 97 -1.08 27.42 -13.74
N GLN A 98 -0.13 27.20 -14.66
CA GLN A 98 -0.29 27.61 -16.05
C GLN A 98 -1.38 26.80 -16.77
N ILE A 99 -1.43 25.48 -16.55
CA ILE A 99 -2.50 24.64 -17.07
C ILE A 99 -3.84 25.14 -16.54
N ALA A 100 -3.99 25.27 -15.22
CA ALA A 100 -5.26 25.72 -14.62
C ALA A 100 -5.72 27.09 -15.13
N ARG A 101 -4.79 28.03 -15.37
CA ARG A 101 -5.14 29.37 -15.87
C ARG A 101 -5.57 29.38 -17.33
N ARG A 102 -4.91 28.59 -18.18
CA ARG A 102 -5.15 28.60 -19.64
C ARG A 102 -6.24 27.63 -20.06
N ILE A 103 -6.48 26.58 -19.28
CA ILE A 103 -7.44 25.53 -19.64
C ILE A 103 -8.86 26.05 -19.77
N ASP A 104 -9.26 27.12 -19.08
CA ASP A 104 -10.61 27.70 -19.18
C ASP A 104 -10.87 28.42 -20.50
N LEU A 105 -9.82 28.95 -21.14
CA LEU A 105 -9.89 29.69 -22.39
C LEU A 105 -9.46 28.84 -23.60
N ALA A 106 -8.98 27.63 -23.34
CA ALA A 106 -8.49 26.73 -24.38
C ALA A 106 -9.65 26.25 -25.29
N PRO A 107 -9.38 26.01 -26.59
CA PRO A 107 -10.30 25.29 -27.47
C PRO A 107 -10.69 23.91 -26.93
N ASP A 108 -11.88 23.43 -27.26
CA ASP A 108 -12.41 22.16 -26.73
C ASP A 108 -11.55 20.94 -27.13
N ASP A 109 -10.97 20.96 -28.33
CA ASP A 109 -10.02 19.95 -28.81
C ASP A 109 -8.74 19.93 -27.98
N THR A 110 -8.20 21.11 -27.62
CA THR A 110 -7.05 21.24 -26.72
C THR A 110 -7.37 20.73 -25.32
N VAL A 111 -8.58 21.00 -24.80
CA VAL A 111 -9.01 20.47 -23.50
C VAL A 111 -9.04 18.95 -23.50
N VAL A 112 -9.56 18.34 -24.57
CA VAL A 112 -9.58 16.87 -24.72
C VAL A 112 -8.16 16.30 -24.78
N ALA A 113 -7.25 16.96 -25.51
CA ALA A 113 -5.86 16.54 -25.59
C ALA A 113 -5.16 16.61 -24.22
N VAL A 114 -5.28 17.72 -23.51
CA VAL A 114 -4.71 17.91 -22.16
C VAL A 114 -5.30 16.92 -21.16
N ALA A 115 -6.61 16.68 -21.19
CA ALA A 115 -7.26 15.68 -20.33
C ALA A 115 -6.67 14.28 -20.54
N ARG A 116 -6.42 13.90 -21.79
CA ARG A 116 -5.82 12.61 -22.14
C ARG A 116 -4.38 12.51 -21.65
N ILE A 117 -3.58 13.57 -21.81
CA ILE A 117 -2.18 13.62 -21.35
C ILE A 117 -2.10 13.48 -19.83
N LEU A 118 -2.96 14.18 -19.09
CA LEU A 118 -2.96 14.16 -17.62
C LEU A 118 -3.63 12.91 -17.03
N GLY A 119 -4.29 12.08 -17.85
CA GLY A 119 -5.06 10.93 -17.38
C GLY A 119 -6.40 11.32 -16.74
N SER A 120 -6.81 12.58 -16.86
CA SER A 120 -8.04 13.15 -16.28
C SER A 120 -9.20 13.11 -17.29
N SER A 121 -9.40 11.95 -17.94
CA SER A 121 -10.43 11.75 -18.96
C SER A 121 -11.46 10.71 -18.53
N GLU A 122 -12.73 11.02 -18.72
CA GLU A 122 -13.87 10.11 -18.49
C GLU A 122 -14.51 9.76 -19.85
N PRO A 123 -14.95 8.51 -20.08
CA PRO A 123 -15.63 8.14 -21.33
C PRO A 123 -16.90 8.97 -21.55
N GLY A 124 -17.00 9.61 -22.72
CA GLY A 124 -18.17 10.43 -23.08
C GLY A 124 -18.28 11.76 -22.33
N ALA A 125 -17.24 12.20 -21.60
CA ALA A 125 -17.24 13.47 -20.91
C ALA A 125 -17.29 14.67 -21.87
N THR A 126 -18.05 15.70 -21.49
CA THR A 126 -18.11 16.98 -22.20
C THR A 126 -16.85 17.81 -21.96
N PRO A 127 -16.50 18.76 -22.85
CA PRO A 127 -15.34 19.63 -22.64
C PRO A 127 -15.39 20.39 -21.31
N SER A 128 -16.57 20.85 -20.89
CA SER A 128 -16.75 21.49 -19.58
C SER A 128 -16.42 20.57 -18.41
N ARG A 129 -16.82 19.29 -18.49
CA ARG A 129 -16.49 18.29 -17.47
C ARG A 129 -14.99 17.99 -17.45
N LEU A 130 -14.35 17.92 -18.61
CA LEU A 130 -12.91 17.71 -18.71
C LEU A 130 -12.12 18.87 -18.09
N ARG A 131 -12.54 20.13 -18.28
CA ARG A 131 -11.92 21.31 -17.62
C ARG A 131 -11.96 21.16 -16.10
N GLU A 132 -13.12 20.80 -15.54
CA GLU A 132 -13.29 20.56 -14.11
C GLU A 132 -12.37 19.43 -13.59
N LEU A 133 -12.31 18.31 -14.30
CA LEU A 133 -11.47 17.16 -13.94
C LEU A 133 -9.98 17.50 -14.00
N ILE A 134 -9.55 18.26 -15.01
CA ILE A 134 -8.17 18.75 -15.13
C ILE A 134 -7.84 19.61 -13.91
N ILE A 135 -8.62 20.65 -13.61
CA ILE A 135 -8.35 21.55 -12.48
C ILE A 135 -8.28 20.76 -11.16
N LYS A 136 -9.25 19.86 -10.93
CA LYS A 136 -9.27 19.01 -9.74
C LYS A 136 -8.04 18.11 -9.61
N SER A 137 -7.56 17.53 -10.71
CA SER A 137 -6.38 16.66 -10.72
C SER A 137 -5.07 17.41 -10.43
N LEU A 138 -5.02 18.72 -10.73
CA LEU A 138 -3.83 19.54 -10.49
C LEU A 138 -3.68 19.94 -9.01
N GLY A 139 -4.78 19.89 -8.24
CA GLY A 139 -4.79 20.21 -6.81
C GLY A 139 -4.42 21.65 -6.49
N VAL A 140 -4.73 22.56 -7.43
CA VAL A 140 -4.58 24.02 -7.33
C VAL A 140 -5.90 24.71 -7.04
#